data_AF-A0A368VT20-F1
#
_entry.id   AF-A0A368VT20-F1
#
_cell.length_a   1.000
_cell.length_b   1.000
_cell.length_c   1.000
_cell.angle_alpha   90.00
_cell.angle_beta   90.00
_cell.angle_gamma   90.00
#
_symmetry.space_group_name_H-M   'P 1'
#
loop_
_entity.id
_entity.type
_entity.pdbx_description
1 polymer ?
#
loop_
_entity_poly.entity_id
_entity_poly.type
_entity_poly.pdbx_seq_one_letter_code
_entity_poly.pdbx_strand_id
1 'polypeptide(L)' 'MALFWSRWIPVRTEGGSRSELIDRLQAHFKANGVKSKITIEGNSLKRIHVLKKDTAKAKELLDAFDEEN' A
#
# COMPACT_ATOMS: atom_id res chain seq x y z
N MET A 1 -12.77 23.38 -1.26
CA MET A 1 -12.20 22.38 -2.19
C MET A 1 -11.67 21.18 -1.40
N ALA A 2 -12.35 20.02 -1.39
CA ALA A 2 -11.80 18.81 -0.74
C ALA A 2 -12.53 17.53 -1.19
N LEU A 3 -12.41 17.07 -2.44
CA LEU A 3 -13.05 15.80 -2.88
C LEU A 3 -12.18 14.93 -3.79
N PHE A 4 -10.85 15.12 -3.83
CA PHE A 4 -9.94 14.28 -4.63
C PHE A 4 -9.19 13.21 -3.82
N TRP A 5 -9.50 13.04 -2.52
CA TRP A 5 -8.92 11.98 -1.67
C TRP A 5 -9.75 10.68 -1.63
N SER A 6 -10.98 10.68 -2.16
CA SER A 6 -11.87 9.50 -2.16
C SER A 6 -11.39 8.33 -3.05
N ARG A 7 -10.36 8.56 -3.88
CA ARG A 7 -9.86 7.56 -4.82
C ARG A 7 -8.73 6.69 -4.29
N TRP A 8 -8.07 7.08 -3.21
CA TRP A 8 -6.92 6.38 -2.65
C TRP A 8 -7.25 5.88 -1.25
N ILE A 9 -7.27 4.56 -1.09
CA ILE A 9 -7.57 3.90 0.18
C ILE A 9 -6.26 3.45 0.82
N PRO A 10 -6.01 3.78 2.10
CA PRO A 10 -4.85 3.26 2.81
C PRO A 10 -5.07 1.77 3.08
N VAL A 11 -4.15 0.93 2.61
CA VAL A 11 -4.24 -0.53 2.79
C VAL A 11 -3.41 -0.96 4.00
N ARG A 12 -2.20 -0.43 4.13
CA ARG A 12 -1.26 -0.80 5.19
C ARG A 12 -0.49 0.43 5.66
N THR A 13 -0.32 0.55 6.97
CA THR A 13 0.53 1.58 7.59
C THR A 13 1.57 0.85 8.41
N GLU A 14 2.85 0.97 8.04
CA GLU A 14 3.93 0.33 8.77
C GLU A 14 5.05 1.32 9.07
N GLY A 15 5.65 1.15 10.26
CA GLY A 15 6.65 2.04 10.80
C GLY A 15 8.03 1.42 10.95
N GLY A 16 9.07 2.25 10.88
CA GLY A 16 10.44 1.95 11.30
C GLY A 16 11.09 0.81 10.50
N SER A 17 11.44 -0.27 11.19
CA SER A 17 12.14 -1.44 10.63
C SER A 17 11.33 -2.24 9.59
N ARG A 18 10.03 -1.98 9.45
CA ARG A 18 9.16 -2.60 8.42
C ARG A 18 9.00 -1.74 7.17
N SER A 19 9.74 -0.63 7.07
CA SER A 19 9.71 0.25 5.90
C SER A 19 10.22 -0.42 4.62
N GLU A 20 11.00 -1.48 4.72
CA GLU A 20 11.42 -2.35 3.60
C GLU A 20 10.29 -3.28 3.13
N LEU A 21 9.41 -3.73 4.03
CA LEU A 21 8.23 -4.53 3.67
C LEU A 21 7.26 -3.73 2.80
N ILE A 22 7.06 -2.46 3.12
CA ILE A 22 6.25 -1.56 2.29
C ILE A 22 6.85 -1.37 0.89
N ASP A 23 8.19 -1.32 0.78
CA ASP A 23 8.87 -1.20 -0.52
C ASP A 23 8.70 -2.47 -1.36
N ARG A 24 8.89 -3.65 -0.74
CA ARG A 24 8.63 -4.96 -1.38
C ARG A 24 7.16 -5.12 -1.78
N LEU A 25 6.24 -4.75 -0.89
CA LEU A 25 4.80 -4.77 -1.16
C LEU A 25 4.44 -3.81 -2.30
N GLN A 26 5.06 -2.63 -2.37
CA GLN A 26 4.87 -1.71 -3.48
C GLN A 26 5.38 -2.31 -4.80
N ALA A 27 6.56 -2.96 -4.78
CA ALA A 27 7.09 -3.66 -5.95
C ALA A 27 6.16 -4.80 -6.40
N HIS A 28 5.60 -5.56 -5.45
CA HIS A 28 4.63 -6.62 -5.72
C HIS A 28 3.33 -6.07 -6.34
N PHE A 29 2.80 -4.96 -5.80
CA PHE A 29 1.65 -4.27 -6.39
C PHE A 29 1.95 -3.77 -7.81
N LYS A 30 3.14 -3.18 -8.03
CA LYS A 30 3.54 -2.68 -9.35
C LYS A 30 3.70 -3.82 -10.37
N ALA A 31 4.27 -4.95 -9.97
CA ALA A 31 4.40 -6.14 -10.81
C ALA A 31 3.03 -6.70 -11.24
N ASN A 32 2.03 -6.62 -10.36
CA ASN A 32 0.66 -7.05 -10.61
C ASN A 32 -0.23 -5.95 -11.24
N GLY A 33 0.35 -4.82 -11.66
CA GLY A 33 -0.36 -3.72 -12.33
C GLY A 33 -1.26 -2.87 -11.41
N VAL A 34 -1.14 -3.02 -10.09
CA VAL A 34 -1.89 -2.23 -9.10
C VAL A 34 -1.17 -0.90 -8.86
N LYS A 35 -1.89 0.21 -9.08
CA LYS A 35 -1.36 1.54 -8.78
C LYS A 35 -1.36 1.79 -7.27
N SER A 36 -0.17 1.80 -6.70
CA SER A 36 0.07 2.10 -5.29
C SER A 36 0.85 3.42 -5.15
N LYS A 37 0.62 4.10 -4.03
CA LYS A 37 1.30 5.34 -3.65
C LYS A 37 1.73 5.23 -2.19
N ILE A 38 3.04 5.32 -1.93
CA ILE A 38 3.56 5.43 -0.57
C ILE A 38 3.49 6.89 -0.13
N THR A 39 2.92 7.13 1.04
CA THR A 39 3.01 8.40 1.76
C THR A 39 3.81 8.16 3.02
N ILE A 40 4.83 8.98 3.26
CA ILE A 40 5.63 8.92 4.48
C ILE A 40 5.08 9.98 5.42
N GLU A 41 4.49 9.56 6.53
CA GLU A 41 4.00 10.45 7.58
C GLU A 41 4.99 10.43 8.75
N GLY A 42 5.73 11.53 8.96
CA GLY A 42 6.70 11.68 10.04
C GLY A 42 8.00 10.86 9.88
N ASN A 43 8.76 10.74 10.97
CA ASN A 43 10.15 10.25 10.95
C ASN A 43 10.30 8.74 10.67
N SER A 44 9.22 7.96 10.62
CA SER A 44 9.31 6.50 10.46
C SER A 44 8.09 5.79 9.88
N LEU A 45 6.93 6.43 9.66
CA LEU A 45 5.73 5.73 9.21
C LEU A 45 5.55 5.83 7.69
N LYS A 46 5.62 4.69 7.01
CA LYS A 46 5.25 4.56 5.59
C LYS A 46 3.84 4.00 5.48
N ARG A 47 2.97 4.69 4.77
CA ARG A 47 1.59 4.26 4.48
C ARG A 47 1.45 4.01 2.99
N ILE A 48 1.03 2.81 2.62
CA ILE A 48 0.72 2.49 1.23
C ILE A 48 -0.76 2.72 0.96
N HIS A 49 -1.03 3.55 -0.04
CA HIS A 49 -2.36 3.84 -0.55
C HIS A 49 -2.53 3.16 -1.90
N VAL A 50 -3.66 2.53 -2.13
CA VAL A 50 -4.02 1.96 -3.43
C VAL A 50 -5.27 2.66 -3.96
N LEU A 51 -5.49 2.57 -5.27
CA LEU A 51 -6.74 3.06 -5.82
C LEU A 51 -7.93 2.24 -5.31
N LYS A 52 -9.05 2.89 -5.03
CA LYS A 52 -10.30 2.25 -4.58
C LYS A 52 -10.74 1.10 -5.50
N LYS A 53 -10.50 1.23 -6.81
CA LYS A 53 -10.81 0.20 -7.82
C LYS A 53 -9.95 -1.05 -7.68
N ASP A 54 -8.73 -0.88 -7.17
CA ASP A 54 -7.76 -1.95 -7.00
C ASP A 54 -7.71 -2.47 -5.56
N THR A 55 -8.61 -2.03 -4.68
CA THR A 55 -8.64 -2.44 -3.26
C THR A 55 -8.85 -3.94 -3.09
N ALA A 56 -9.71 -4.56 -3.90
CA ALA A 56 -9.97 -6.00 -3.84
C ALA A 56 -8.69 -6.78 -4.18
N LYS A 57 -8.07 -6.45 -5.31
CA LYS A 57 -6.78 -7.04 -5.73
C LYS A 57 -5.65 -6.73 -4.74
N ALA A 58 -5.62 -5.52 -4.20
CA ALA A 58 -4.61 -5.13 -3.24
C ALA A 58 -4.74 -5.92 -1.93
N LYS A 59 -5.97 -6.24 -1.53
CA LYS A 59 -6.24 -7.11 -0.38
C LYS A 59 -5.81 -8.55 -0.68
N GLU A 60 -6.17 -9.10 -1.84
CA GLU A 60 -5.73 -10.46 -2.24
C GLU A 60 -4.22 -10.58 -2.34
N LEU A 61 -3.54 -9.60 -2.94
CA LEU A 61 -2.07 -9.59 -3.05
C LEU A 61 -1.37 -9.35 -1.72
N LEU A 62 -2.05 -8.71 -0.76
CA LEU A 62 -1.54 -8.53 0.60
C LEU A 62 -1.73 -9.81 1.40
N ASP A 63 -2.90 -10.45 1.28
CA ASP A 63 -3.19 -11.75 1.90
C ASP A 63 -2.24 -12.82 1.40
N ALA A 64 -2.01 -12.90 0.08
CA ALA A 64 -1.01 -13.78 -0.53
C ALA A 64 0.42 -13.48 -0.04
N PHE A 65 0.74 -12.22 0.23
CA PHE A 65 2.07 -11.84 0.73
C PHE A 65 2.26 -12.16 2.23
N ASP A 66 1.20 -12.01 3.03
CA ASP A 66 1.19 -12.41 4.44
C ASP A 66 1.08 -13.94 4.62
N GLU A 67 0.47 -14.69 3.69
CA GLU A 67 0.41 -16.17 3.72
C GLU A 67 1.75 -16.82 3.28
N GLU A 68 2.54 -16.15 2.44
CA GLU A 68 3.86 -16.61 1.99
C GLU A 68 4.99 -16.34 3.02
N ASN A 69 4.72 -15.64 4.13
CA ASN A 69 5.68 -15.32 5.21
C ASN A 69 5.29 -15.94 6.56
#